data_AF-A0A7R9H2X3-F1
#
_entry.id   AF-A0A7R9H2X3-F1
#
_cell.length_a   1.000
_cell.length_b   1.000
_cell.length_c   1.000
_cell.angle_alpha   90.00
_cell.angle_beta   90.00
_cell.angle_gamma   90.00
#
_symmetry.space_group_name_H-M   'P 1'
#
loop_
_entity.id
_entity.type
_entity.pdbx_description
1 polymer ?
#
loop_
_entity_poly.entity_id
_entity_poly.type
_entity_poly.pdbx_seq_one_letter_code
_entity_poly.pdbx_strand_id
1 'polypeptide(L)'
;MFRRSTASSSDMNYSLNEVFQLKLNVVLFKFVRMAGEMLPPTLFVPYLKMLRSLASSPQCSRYAFNMLKENSSNNLSWDHFFSSLESLVYCESSALDHAAIETVLLNYCVQTTTRGNVLSGVLSGHCPYYNNLRQELPPSTDTVYRHRVYPRGITPQEIQGLQAVLGVTRTVAEYDDCAQVALCENPHWNALNILLGLVSCSVPIPLKAELLLTLAALARSPNTAATLWHSLEASQILTTVPSISSYQPRGVQTELEEIESRNEEFPLTRALLHLVDVLTNLPVPRLLGAGSRTPGFDPYLQFIMNSVFLRFNTRTYKNPGEKWEVANGCLKLLVKFVTQYEPHLEDFVGKQVELQGGGLTQVNPPPGFHLMIALNSKSELIRLVGARSLSSGLGL
;
A
#
# COMPACT_ATOMS: atom_id res chain seq x y z
N MET A 1 69.06 -5.93 -27.59
CA MET A 1 68.26 -5.19 -26.60
C MET A 1 66.78 -5.58 -26.76
N PHE A 2 66.42 -6.83 -26.46
CA PHE A 2 65.02 -7.30 -26.46
C PHE A 2 64.56 -7.39 -25.01
N ARG A 3 63.88 -6.36 -24.50
CA ARG A 3 63.12 -6.48 -23.25
C ARG A 3 61.82 -7.21 -23.58
N ARG A 4 61.75 -8.51 -23.25
CA ARG A 4 60.47 -9.20 -23.09
C ARG A 4 59.73 -8.53 -21.94
N SER A 5 58.62 -7.86 -22.25
CA SER A 5 57.65 -7.42 -21.24
C SER A 5 56.99 -8.67 -20.66
N THR A 6 57.39 -9.06 -19.46
CA THR A 6 56.72 -10.10 -18.68
C THR A 6 55.54 -9.44 -17.99
N ALA A 7 54.36 -9.47 -18.63
CA ALA A 7 53.11 -9.23 -17.91
C ALA A 7 53.04 -10.26 -16.78
N SER A 8 52.90 -9.78 -15.54
CA SER A 8 52.92 -10.64 -14.36
C SER A 8 51.74 -11.61 -14.42
N SER A 9 51.94 -12.88 -14.02
CA SER A 9 50.87 -13.89 -14.03
C SER A 9 49.67 -13.50 -13.14
N SER A 10 49.88 -12.60 -12.18
CA SER A 10 48.82 -11.99 -11.37
C SER A 10 47.92 -11.07 -12.20
N ASP A 11 48.48 -10.16 -13.00
CA ASP A 11 47.69 -9.18 -13.78
C ASP A 11 46.81 -9.85 -14.85
N MET A 12 47.31 -10.93 -15.45
CA MET A 12 46.54 -11.76 -16.38
C MET A 12 45.40 -12.52 -15.69
N ASN A 13 45.60 -12.99 -14.46
CA ASN A 13 44.57 -13.65 -13.67
C ASN A 13 43.49 -12.67 -13.16
N TYR A 14 43.86 -11.44 -12.81
CA TYR A 14 42.90 -10.38 -12.50
C TYR A 14 42.04 -10.03 -13.72
N SER A 15 42.65 -9.85 -14.90
CA SER A 15 41.92 -9.55 -16.14
C SER A 15 41.03 -10.71 -16.61
N LEU A 16 41.47 -11.96 -16.49
CA LEU A 16 40.65 -13.14 -16.81
C LEU A 16 39.46 -13.29 -15.87
N ASN A 17 39.64 -13.03 -14.58
CA ASN A 17 38.54 -13.03 -13.61
C ASN A 17 37.54 -11.91 -13.91
N GLU A 18 37.99 -10.70 -14.25
CA GLU A 18 37.10 -9.62 -14.67
C GLU A 18 36.31 -9.98 -15.94
N VAL A 19 36.97 -10.56 -16.95
CA VAL A 19 36.31 -11.01 -18.19
C VAL A 19 35.32 -12.15 -17.94
N PHE A 20 35.64 -13.09 -17.05
CA PHE A 20 34.73 -14.18 -16.67
C PHE A 20 33.52 -13.64 -15.89
N GLN A 21 33.73 -12.72 -14.95
CA GLN A 21 32.67 -12.04 -14.22
C GLN A 21 31.76 -11.25 -15.15
N LEU A 22 32.32 -10.52 -16.12
CA LEU A 22 31.55 -9.82 -17.15
C LEU A 22 30.70 -10.78 -18.00
N LYS A 23 31.27 -11.90 -18.45
CA LYS A 23 30.54 -12.92 -19.22
C LYS A 23 29.42 -13.55 -18.40
N LEU A 24 29.67 -13.88 -17.13
CA LEU A 24 28.67 -14.44 -16.23
C LEU A 24 27.52 -13.45 -15.97
N ASN A 25 27.84 -12.17 -15.74
CA ASN A 25 26.85 -11.11 -15.56
C ASN A 25 25.95 -10.95 -16.79
N VAL A 26 26.52 -11.02 -18.01
CA VAL A 26 25.75 -10.96 -19.26
C VAL A 26 24.85 -12.19 -19.43
N VAL A 27 25.32 -13.39 -19.07
CA VAL A 27 24.53 -14.62 -19.14
C VAL A 27 23.38 -14.61 -18.13
N LEU A 28 23.65 -14.18 -16.89
CA LEU A 28 22.64 -14.05 -15.84
C LEU A 28 21.58 -13.00 -16.20
N PHE A 29 22.00 -11.85 -16.72
CA PHE A 29 21.07 -10.81 -17.19
C PHE A 29 20.18 -11.33 -18.33
N LYS A 30 20.77 -12.04 -19.30
CA LYS A 30 20.01 -12.69 -20.38
C LYS A 30 19.04 -13.74 -19.84
N PHE A 31 19.45 -14.56 -18.88
CA PHE A 31 18.58 -15.55 -18.25
C PHE A 31 17.37 -14.90 -17.60
N VAL A 32 17.56 -13.87 -16.78
CA VAL A 32 16.45 -13.16 -16.10
C VAL A 32 15.49 -12.56 -17.13
N ARG A 33 16.03 -11.88 -18.15
CA ARG A 33 15.22 -11.27 -19.21
C ARG A 33 14.45 -12.31 -20.04
N MET A 34 15.12 -13.37 -20.51
CA MET A 34 14.50 -14.43 -21.31
C MET A 34 13.46 -15.22 -20.52
N ALA A 35 13.69 -15.45 -19.22
CA ALA A 35 12.71 -16.10 -18.34
C ALA A 35 11.43 -15.25 -18.19
N GLY A 36 11.53 -13.92 -18.26
CA GLY A 36 10.37 -13.02 -18.28
C GLY A 36 9.63 -12.98 -19.63
N GLU A 37 10.32 -13.24 -20.74
CA GLU A 37 9.73 -13.22 -22.09
C GLU A 37 8.88 -14.47 -22.39
N MET A 38 9.23 -15.64 -21.87
CA MET A 38 8.47 -16.88 -22.04
C MET A 38 8.13 -17.51 -20.69
N LEU A 39 7.23 -16.86 -19.95
CA LEU A 39 6.88 -17.24 -18.59
C LEU A 39 5.59 -18.08 -18.54
N PRO A 40 5.67 -19.40 -18.26
CA PRO A 40 4.50 -20.20 -17.96
C PRO A 40 3.77 -19.66 -16.73
N PRO A 41 2.44 -19.86 -16.63
CA PRO A 41 1.64 -19.27 -15.54
C PRO A 41 2.03 -19.83 -14.17
N THR A 42 2.50 -21.08 -14.15
CA THR A 42 3.02 -21.77 -12.97
C THR A 42 4.33 -21.17 -12.44
N LEU A 43 5.11 -20.51 -13.30
CA LEU A 43 6.40 -19.91 -12.94
C LEU A 43 6.29 -18.42 -12.63
N PHE A 44 5.11 -17.80 -12.80
CA PHE A 44 4.93 -16.37 -12.58
C PHE A 44 5.27 -15.93 -11.15
N VAL A 45 4.62 -16.54 -10.15
CA VAL A 45 4.86 -16.20 -8.74
C VAL A 45 6.31 -16.47 -8.33
N PRO A 46 6.92 -17.64 -8.63
CA PRO A 46 8.34 -17.86 -8.38
C PRO A 46 9.27 -16.83 -9.05
N TYR A 47 9.01 -16.48 -10.30
CA TYR A 47 9.80 -15.50 -11.05
C TYR A 47 9.75 -14.11 -10.41
N LEU A 48 8.55 -13.63 -10.02
CA LEU A 48 8.43 -12.34 -9.33
C LEU A 48 9.05 -12.34 -7.94
N LYS A 49 8.96 -13.46 -7.20
CA LYS A 49 9.68 -13.60 -5.91
C LYS A 49 11.19 -13.55 -6.10
N MET A 50 11.72 -14.20 -7.13
CA MET A 50 13.12 -14.11 -7.52
C MET A 50 13.48 -12.65 -7.86
N LEU A 51 12.73 -11.99 -8.74
CA LEU A 51 12.97 -10.61 -9.15
C LEU A 51 12.96 -9.66 -7.94
N ARG A 52 12.00 -9.82 -7.03
CA ARG A 52 11.93 -9.08 -5.76
C ARG A 52 13.21 -9.27 -4.94
N SER A 53 13.68 -10.51 -4.80
CA SER A 53 14.91 -10.79 -4.03
C SER A 53 16.16 -10.20 -4.66
N LEU A 54 16.22 -10.11 -6.00
CA LEU A 54 17.32 -9.48 -6.71
C LEU A 54 17.29 -7.95 -6.59
N ALA A 55 16.12 -7.35 -6.43
CA ALA A 55 15.92 -5.90 -6.31
C ALA A 55 16.22 -5.34 -4.90
N SER A 56 17.00 -6.04 -4.06
CA SER A 56 17.27 -5.68 -2.66
C SER A 56 18.40 -4.66 -2.47
N SER A 57 18.71 -3.85 -3.48
CA SER A 57 19.71 -2.77 -3.41
C SER A 57 19.33 -1.65 -4.38
N PRO A 58 19.75 -0.39 -4.15
CA PRO A 58 19.35 0.74 -5.00
C PRO A 58 19.69 0.57 -6.49
N GLN A 59 20.86 0.01 -6.80
CA GLN A 59 21.24 -0.24 -8.20
C GLN A 59 20.43 -1.38 -8.79
N CYS A 60 20.23 -2.48 -8.06
CA CYS A 60 19.49 -3.64 -8.57
C CYS A 60 18.00 -3.35 -8.74
N SER A 61 17.38 -2.58 -7.85
CA SER A 61 16.00 -2.12 -7.98
C SER A 61 15.82 -1.19 -9.18
N ARG A 62 16.77 -0.28 -9.45
CA ARG A 62 16.81 0.54 -10.68
C ARG A 62 16.84 -0.33 -11.93
N TYR A 63 17.66 -1.38 -11.96
CA TYR A 63 17.71 -2.33 -13.07
C TYR A 63 16.40 -3.12 -13.21
N ALA A 64 15.83 -3.61 -12.12
CA ALA A 64 14.55 -4.31 -12.13
C ALA A 64 13.41 -3.40 -12.65
N PHE A 65 13.39 -2.13 -12.22
CA PHE A 65 12.45 -1.13 -12.71
C PHE A 65 12.59 -0.89 -14.21
N ASN A 66 13.81 -0.65 -14.69
CA ASN A 66 14.07 -0.40 -16.11
C ASN A 66 13.76 -1.64 -16.96
N MET A 67 14.09 -2.83 -16.48
CA MET A 67 13.77 -4.08 -17.17
C MET A 67 12.26 -4.23 -17.38
N LEU A 68 11.45 -3.97 -16.35
CA LEU A 68 9.98 -4.02 -16.44
C LEU A 68 9.37 -2.86 -17.24
N LYS A 69 10.10 -1.76 -17.39
CA LYS A 69 9.68 -0.59 -18.20
C LYS A 69 10.01 -0.77 -19.69
N GLU A 70 11.18 -1.33 -20.02
CA GLU A 70 11.66 -1.53 -21.39
C GLU A 70 11.10 -2.78 -22.06
N ASN A 71 10.47 -3.68 -21.30
CA ASN A 71 9.88 -4.92 -21.83
C ASN A 71 8.60 -4.64 -22.61
N SER A 72 8.73 -4.12 -23.84
CA SER A 72 7.63 -3.89 -24.79
C SER A 72 7.07 -5.18 -25.40
N SER A 73 7.75 -6.32 -25.21
CA SER A 73 7.29 -7.64 -25.61
C SER A 73 6.24 -8.17 -24.64
N ASN A 74 4.98 -7.76 -24.85
CA ASN A 74 3.65 -8.30 -24.49
C ASN A 74 3.38 -9.21 -23.26
N ASN A 75 4.36 -9.63 -22.46
CA ASN A 75 4.19 -10.68 -21.46
C ASN A 75 4.41 -10.21 -20.01
N LEU A 76 5.28 -9.23 -19.76
CA LEU A 76 5.57 -8.77 -18.39
C LEU A 76 6.15 -7.34 -18.32
N SER A 77 5.29 -6.35 -18.07
CA SER A 77 5.70 -4.95 -17.87
C SER A 77 4.90 -4.26 -16.77
N TRP A 78 5.35 -3.05 -16.36
CA TRP A 78 4.58 -2.21 -15.42
C TRP A 78 3.18 -1.88 -15.94
N ASP A 79 3.02 -1.62 -17.23
CA ASP A 79 1.70 -1.36 -17.84
C ASP A 79 0.77 -2.55 -17.64
N HIS A 80 1.24 -3.77 -17.88
CA HIS A 80 0.43 -4.97 -17.66
C HIS A 80 0.02 -5.14 -16.19
N PHE A 81 0.91 -4.82 -15.23
CA PHE A 81 0.60 -4.89 -13.81
C PHE A 81 -0.49 -3.89 -13.42
N PHE A 82 -0.32 -2.61 -13.77
CA PHE A 82 -1.29 -1.58 -13.39
C PHE A 82 -2.60 -1.71 -14.15
N SER A 83 -2.61 -2.09 -15.43
CA SER A 83 -3.86 -2.38 -16.16
C SER A 83 -4.61 -3.59 -15.59
N SER A 84 -3.90 -4.61 -15.08
CA SER A 84 -4.54 -5.74 -14.41
C SER A 84 -5.17 -5.32 -13.07
N LEU A 85 -4.47 -4.52 -12.27
CA LEU A 85 -4.99 -3.97 -11.02
C LEU A 85 -6.19 -3.05 -11.26
N GLU A 86 -6.12 -2.20 -12.29
CA GLU A 86 -7.23 -1.34 -12.72
C GLU A 86 -8.47 -2.17 -13.10
N SER A 87 -8.30 -3.21 -13.92
CA SER A 87 -9.39 -4.11 -14.31
C SER A 87 -10.04 -4.79 -13.10
N LEU A 88 -9.26 -5.11 -12.06
CA LEU A 88 -9.79 -5.68 -10.82
C LEU A 88 -10.65 -4.68 -10.05
N VAL A 89 -10.21 -3.41 -9.95
CA VAL A 89 -11.04 -2.34 -9.33
C VAL A 89 -12.38 -2.25 -10.06
N TYR A 90 -12.37 -2.22 -11.39
CA TYR A 90 -13.60 -2.15 -12.17
C TYR A 90 -14.50 -3.37 -11.99
N CYS A 91 -13.92 -4.58 -11.97
CA CYS A 91 -14.68 -5.81 -11.81
C CYS A 91 -15.36 -5.88 -10.44
N GLU A 92 -14.61 -5.61 -9.37
CA GLU A 92 -15.12 -5.57 -8.00
C GLU A 92 -16.14 -4.44 -7.81
N SER A 93 -15.90 -3.27 -8.42
CA SER A 93 -16.85 -2.14 -8.34
C SER A 93 -18.17 -2.42 -9.05
N SER A 94 -18.13 -3.13 -10.18
CA SER A 94 -19.34 -3.53 -10.93
C SER A 94 -20.16 -4.61 -10.23
N ALA A 95 -19.59 -5.26 -9.21
CA ALA A 95 -20.28 -6.21 -8.36
C ALA A 95 -20.98 -5.56 -7.15
N LEU A 96 -20.78 -4.25 -6.92
CA LEU A 96 -21.41 -3.48 -5.84
C LEU A 96 -22.72 -2.79 -6.32
N ASP A 97 -23.67 -2.58 -5.40
CA ASP A 97 -24.90 -1.82 -5.67
C ASP A 97 -24.62 -0.39 -6.16
N HIS A 98 -25.56 0.20 -6.92
CA HIS A 98 -25.46 1.55 -7.53
C HIS A 98 -24.91 2.66 -6.62
N ALA A 99 -25.19 2.64 -5.31
CA ALA A 99 -24.70 3.63 -4.35
C ALA A 99 -23.20 3.48 -4.02
N ALA A 100 -22.67 2.25 -4.02
CA ALA A 100 -21.25 1.98 -3.80
C ALA A 100 -20.41 2.25 -5.06
N ILE A 101 -21.03 2.05 -6.23
CA ILE A 101 -20.48 2.49 -7.52
C ILE A 101 -20.25 4.02 -7.51
N GLU A 102 -21.19 4.80 -6.98
CA GLU A 102 -21.05 6.26 -6.90
C GLU A 102 -19.86 6.67 -6.01
N THR A 103 -19.65 6.04 -4.86
CA THR A 103 -18.50 6.37 -3.98
C THR A 103 -17.16 5.95 -4.56
N VAL A 104 -17.05 4.76 -5.15
CA VAL A 104 -15.78 4.26 -5.71
C VAL A 104 -15.46 4.97 -7.03
N LEU A 105 -16.45 5.16 -7.92
CA LEU A 105 -16.25 5.88 -9.16
C LEU A 105 -16.12 7.38 -8.96
N LEU A 106 -16.77 8.05 -8.00
CA LEU A 106 -16.50 9.48 -7.76
C LEU A 106 -15.07 9.69 -7.23
N ASN A 107 -14.59 8.81 -6.35
CA ASN A 107 -13.21 8.87 -5.87
C ASN A 107 -12.17 8.53 -6.96
N TYR A 108 -12.52 7.69 -7.94
CA TYR A 108 -11.67 7.36 -9.08
C TYR A 108 -11.76 8.39 -10.24
N CYS A 109 -12.95 8.91 -10.52
CA CYS A 109 -13.29 9.65 -11.74
C CYS A 109 -13.09 11.16 -11.62
N VAL A 110 -12.99 11.73 -10.41
CA VAL A 110 -12.71 13.17 -10.21
C VAL A 110 -11.35 13.59 -10.82
N GLN A 111 -10.44 12.66 -11.13
CA GLN A 111 -9.16 12.96 -11.80
C GLN A 111 -9.04 12.45 -13.25
N THR A 112 -9.96 11.62 -13.74
CA THR A 112 -9.90 11.04 -15.09
C THR A 112 -10.95 11.65 -16.03
N THR A 113 -11.05 12.98 -16.09
CA THR A 113 -11.81 13.65 -17.16
C THR A 113 -10.98 13.62 -18.44
N THR A 114 -10.96 12.48 -19.13
CA THR A 114 -10.79 12.28 -20.57
C THR A 114 -10.39 10.83 -20.81
N ARG A 115 -11.31 9.98 -21.31
CA ARG A 115 -11.07 8.88 -22.28
C ARG A 115 -12.26 7.91 -22.33
N GLY A 116 -13.32 8.33 -23.02
CA GLY A 116 -14.47 7.48 -23.37
C GLY A 116 -14.19 6.36 -24.39
N ASN A 117 -12.95 6.18 -24.86
CA ASN A 117 -12.64 5.26 -25.96
C ASN A 117 -11.96 3.94 -25.54
N VAL A 118 -11.71 3.71 -24.24
CA VAL A 118 -11.14 2.44 -23.74
C VAL A 118 -12.23 1.42 -23.40
N LEU A 119 -13.47 1.88 -23.23
CA LEU A 119 -14.63 1.09 -22.78
C LEU A 119 -15.06 -0.02 -23.76
N SER A 120 -14.73 0.10 -25.06
CA SER A 120 -15.10 -0.92 -26.06
C SER A 120 -14.15 -2.13 -26.08
N GLY A 121 -12.89 -1.95 -25.67
CA GLY A 121 -11.90 -3.05 -25.63
C GLY A 121 -11.93 -3.86 -24.32
N VAL A 122 -12.30 -3.21 -23.21
CA VAL A 122 -12.27 -3.81 -21.86
C VAL A 122 -13.43 -4.79 -21.63
N LEU A 123 -14.57 -4.60 -22.30
CA LEU A 123 -15.72 -5.52 -22.24
C LEU A 123 -15.48 -6.86 -22.97
N SER A 124 -14.39 -6.98 -23.74
CA SER A 124 -14.09 -8.18 -24.52
C SER A 124 -13.20 -9.19 -23.79
N GLY A 125 -12.74 -8.94 -22.56
CA GLY A 125 -12.08 -9.98 -21.75
C GLY A 125 -10.76 -10.54 -22.33
N HIS A 126 -9.96 -9.72 -23.00
CA HIS A 126 -8.68 -10.16 -23.59
C HIS A 126 -7.48 -9.49 -22.92
N CYS A 127 -7.18 -9.90 -21.69
CA CYS A 127 -5.81 -9.80 -21.18
C CYS A 127 -5.18 -11.21 -21.33
N PRO A 128 -4.11 -11.40 -22.12
CA PRO A 128 -3.53 -12.72 -22.40
C PRO A 128 -3.01 -13.44 -21.14
N TYR A 129 -2.86 -12.73 -20.02
CA TYR A 129 -2.51 -13.30 -18.73
C TYR A 129 -3.67 -14.08 -18.07
N TYR A 130 -4.92 -13.69 -18.31
CA TYR A 130 -6.11 -14.34 -17.73
C TYR A 130 -6.44 -15.71 -18.34
N ASN A 131 -6.14 -15.93 -19.63
CA ASN A 131 -6.31 -17.24 -20.26
C ASN A 131 -5.35 -18.31 -19.72
N ASN A 132 -4.30 -17.87 -19.05
CA ASN A 132 -3.19 -18.68 -18.61
C ASN A 132 -3.36 -19.18 -17.16
N LEU A 133 -4.18 -18.50 -16.35
CA LEU A 133 -4.60 -18.91 -15.01
C LEU A 133 -5.90 -19.74 -15.02
N ARG A 134 -6.73 -19.59 -16.05
CA ARG A 134 -7.86 -20.48 -16.30
C ARG A 134 -7.36 -21.79 -16.92
N GLN A 135 -7.14 -22.82 -16.11
CA GLN A 135 -7.27 -24.19 -16.60
C GLN A 135 -8.75 -24.42 -16.94
N GLU A 136 -9.17 -24.07 -18.16
CA GLU A 136 -10.46 -24.53 -18.66
C GLU A 136 -10.34 -26.04 -18.89
N LEU A 137 -10.95 -26.83 -18.00
CA LEU A 137 -11.25 -28.23 -18.30
C LEU A 137 -12.06 -28.26 -19.61
N PRO A 138 -11.75 -29.17 -20.54
CA PRO A 138 -12.45 -29.24 -21.81
C PRO A 138 -13.96 -29.39 -21.56
N PRO A 139 -14.81 -28.71 -22.33
CA PRO A 139 -16.25 -28.72 -22.09
C PRO A 139 -16.78 -30.15 -22.23
N SER A 140 -17.26 -30.72 -21.12
CA SER A 140 -18.17 -31.85 -21.19
C SER A 140 -19.42 -31.38 -21.92
N THR A 141 -19.72 -32.05 -23.03
CA THR A 141 -20.85 -31.77 -23.92
C THR A 141 -22.16 -31.95 -23.15
N ASP A 142 -22.72 -30.87 -22.60
CA ASP A 142 -24.12 -30.87 -22.21
C ASP A 142 -24.81 -29.57 -22.66
N THR A 143 -25.78 -29.80 -23.53
CA THR A 143 -26.64 -28.83 -24.20
C THR A 143 -27.75 -28.35 -23.28
N VAL A 144 -27.58 -27.24 -22.53
CA VAL A 144 -28.71 -26.42 -22.04
C VAL A 144 -28.26 -24.96 -21.85
N TYR A 145 -29.07 -24.03 -22.36
CA TYR A 145 -29.05 -22.60 -22.05
C TYR A 145 -29.00 -22.35 -20.53
N ARG A 146 -27.80 -22.14 -19.98
CA ARG A 146 -27.61 -21.40 -18.73
C ARG A 146 -26.63 -20.27 -19.02
N HIS A 147 -27.12 -19.05 -18.90
CA HIS A 147 -26.31 -17.85 -18.83
C HIS A 147 -25.28 -18.08 -17.70
N ARG A 148 -24.02 -18.33 -18.07
CA ARG A 148 -22.94 -18.64 -17.12
C ARG A 148 -22.65 -17.38 -16.30
N VAL A 149 -23.27 -17.26 -15.13
CA VAL A 149 -22.77 -16.38 -14.08
C VAL A 149 -21.51 -17.05 -13.53
N TYR A 150 -20.35 -16.68 -14.07
CA TYR A 150 -19.06 -17.10 -13.52
C TYR A 150 -18.99 -16.66 -12.05
N PRO A 151 -18.50 -17.52 -11.13
CA PRO A 151 -18.33 -17.11 -9.74
C PRO A 151 -17.36 -15.93 -9.70
N ARG A 152 -17.89 -14.78 -9.29
CA ARG A 152 -17.27 -13.46 -9.24
C ARG A 152 -16.42 -13.33 -7.97
N GLY A 153 -15.27 -14.01 -7.93
CA GLY A 153 -14.36 -13.91 -6.80
C GLY A 153 -12.92 -14.20 -7.21
N ILE A 154 -11.98 -13.42 -6.67
CA ILE A 154 -10.56 -13.58 -6.93
C ILE A 154 -10.10 -14.96 -6.44
N THR A 155 -9.52 -15.76 -7.33
CA THR A 155 -9.01 -17.10 -7.02
C THR A 155 -7.77 -17.02 -6.11
N PRO A 156 -7.48 -18.07 -5.31
CA PRO A 156 -6.27 -18.10 -4.47
C PRO A 156 -4.96 -17.92 -5.26
N GLN A 157 -4.92 -18.40 -6.51
CA GLN A 157 -3.76 -18.25 -7.38
C GLN A 157 -3.58 -16.81 -7.86
N GLU A 158 -4.68 -16.13 -8.17
CA GLU A 158 -4.66 -14.69 -8.51
C GLU A 158 -4.22 -13.86 -7.30
N ILE A 159 -4.69 -14.16 -6.09
CA ILE A 159 -4.22 -13.48 -4.86
C ILE A 159 -2.71 -13.61 -4.72
N GLN A 160 -2.15 -14.80 -4.92
CA GLN A 160 -0.69 -15.00 -4.85
C GLN A 160 0.06 -14.24 -5.95
N GLY A 161 -0.50 -14.19 -7.16
CA GLY A 161 0.04 -13.38 -8.27
C GLY A 161 0.07 -11.90 -7.93
N LEU A 162 -1.03 -11.36 -7.42
CA LEU A 162 -1.16 -9.96 -7.01
C LEU A 162 -0.21 -9.62 -5.87
N GLN A 163 -0.12 -10.47 -4.84
CA GLN A 163 0.85 -10.29 -3.75
C GLN A 163 2.30 -10.30 -4.26
N ALA A 164 2.62 -11.12 -5.26
CA ALA A 164 3.95 -11.15 -5.85
C ALA A 164 4.25 -9.85 -6.62
N VAL A 165 3.29 -9.34 -7.40
CA VAL A 165 3.39 -8.05 -8.10
C VAL A 165 3.59 -6.90 -7.10
N LEU A 166 2.71 -6.80 -6.09
CA LEU A 166 2.81 -5.79 -5.03
C LEU A 166 4.15 -5.89 -4.29
N GLY A 167 4.64 -7.11 -4.05
CA GLY A 167 5.94 -7.36 -3.46
C GLY A 167 7.10 -6.77 -4.27
N VAL A 168 7.09 -6.92 -5.60
CA VAL A 168 8.09 -6.31 -6.49
C VAL A 168 7.94 -4.80 -6.51
N THR A 169 6.72 -4.26 -6.67
CA THR A 169 6.44 -2.82 -6.66
C THR A 169 6.96 -2.16 -5.38
N ARG A 170 6.61 -2.74 -4.22
CA ARG A 170 7.07 -2.26 -2.90
C ARG A 170 8.58 -2.27 -2.81
N THR A 171 9.24 -3.38 -3.12
CA THR A 171 10.71 -3.48 -3.00
C THR A 171 11.41 -2.52 -3.95
N VAL A 172 10.96 -2.38 -5.19
CA VAL A 172 11.51 -1.38 -6.13
C VAL A 172 11.35 0.02 -5.57
N ALA A 173 10.16 0.38 -5.09
CA ALA A 173 9.89 1.69 -4.51
C ALA A 173 10.70 1.95 -3.22
N GLU A 174 10.96 0.92 -2.40
CA GLU A 174 11.70 1.04 -1.14
C GLU A 174 13.20 1.30 -1.35
N TYR A 175 13.81 0.64 -2.32
CA TYR A 175 15.26 0.76 -2.56
C TYR A 175 15.61 1.87 -3.55
N ASP A 176 14.64 2.43 -4.27
CA ASP A 176 14.93 3.31 -5.39
C ASP A 176 13.98 4.51 -5.54
N ASP A 177 14.44 5.67 -5.11
CA ASP A 177 13.59 6.87 -5.06
C ASP A 177 13.18 7.36 -6.46
N CYS A 178 14.04 7.32 -7.49
CA CYS A 178 13.57 7.74 -8.83
C CYS A 178 12.58 6.74 -9.45
N ALA A 179 12.67 5.43 -9.18
CA ALA A 179 11.65 4.49 -9.62
C ALA A 179 10.34 4.71 -8.85
N GLN A 180 10.41 4.99 -7.55
CA GLN A 180 9.24 5.36 -6.75
C GLN A 180 8.54 6.60 -7.32
N VAL A 181 9.28 7.68 -7.60
CA VAL A 181 8.73 8.88 -8.22
C VAL A 181 8.15 8.56 -9.60
N ALA A 182 8.87 7.82 -10.45
CA ALA A 182 8.40 7.45 -11.78
C ALA A 182 7.14 6.57 -11.76
N LEU A 183 6.99 5.71 -10.76
CA LEU A 183 5.78 4.90 -10.54
C LEU A 183 4.57 5.79 -10.20
N CYS A 184 4.78 6.81 -9.37
CA CYS A 184 3.71 7.70 -8.92
C CYS A 184 3.36 8.81 -9.93
N GLU A 185 4.34 9.33 -10.67
CA GLU A 185 4.15 10.43 -11.63
C GLU A 185 3.58 9.97 -12.96
N ASN A 186 3.60 8.67 -13.27
CA ASN A 186 3.04 8.16 -14.52
C ASN A 186 1.50 8.21 -14.48
N PRO A 187 0.87 9.10 -15.27
CA PRO A 187 -0.59 9.25 -15.24
C PRO A 187 -1.33 8.04 -15.80
N HIS A 188 -0.67 7.21 -16.62
CA HIS A 188 -1.28 5.98 -17.14
C HIS A 188 -1.39 4.89 -16.07
N TRP A 189 -0.46 4.86 -15.12
CA TRP A 189 -0.48 3.85 -14.06
C TRP A 189 -1.33 4.28 -12.88
N ASN A 190 -1.47 5.59 -12.63
CA ASN A 190 -2.31 6.14 -11.56
C ASN A 190 -2.18 5.36 -10.23
N ALA A 191 -0.93 5.01 -9.87
CA ALA A 191 -0.64 3.92 -8.94
C ALA A 191 -1.31 4.10 -7.56
N LEU A 192 -1.28 5.33 -7.03
CA LEU A 192 -1.85 5.63 -5.71
C LEU A 192 -3.37 5.39 -5.68
N ASN A 193 -4.10 5.87 -6.70
CA ASN A 193 -5.55 5.78 -6.73
C ASN A 193 -6.06 4.37 -7.02
N ILE A 194 -5.38 3.60 -7.89
CA ILE A 194 -5.75 2.20 -8.16
C ILE A 194 -5.56 1.36 -6.89
N LEU A 195 -4.41 1.46 -6.24
CA LEU A 195 -4.13 0.71 -5.03
C LEU A 195 -5.10 1.07 -3.91
N LEU A 196 -5.42 2.36 -3.75
CA LEU A 196 -6.40 2.82 -2.76
C LEU A 196 -7.82 2.34 -3.09
N GLY A 197 -8.21 2.35 -4.37
CA GLY A 197 -9.49 1.82 -4.84
C GLY A 197 -9.66 0.34 -4.48
N LEU A 198 -8.62 -0.47 -4.65
CA LEU A 198 -8.63 -1.89 -4.27
C LEU A 198 -8.77 -2.10 -2.75
N VAL A 199 -8.22 -1.21 -1.92
CA VAL A 199 -8.42 -1.29 -0.45
C VAL A 199 -9.89 -1.06 -0.08
N SER A 200 -10.59 -0.20 -0.81
CA SER A 200 -12.02 0.06 -0.64
C SER A 200 -12.92 -1.06 -1.18
N CYS A 201 -12.41 -1.92 -2.07
CA CYS A 201 -13.12 -3.09 -2.56
C CYS A 201 -13.22 -4.22 -1.51
N SER A 202 -14.10 -5.19 -1.76
CA SER A 202 -14.31 -6.37 -0.92
C SER A 202 -13.24 -7.45 -1.13
N VAL A 203 -11.96 -7.07 -1.07
CA VAL A 203 -10.83 -8.00 -1.21
C VAL A 203 -10.37 -8.58 0.14
N PRO A 204 -9.72 -9.76 0.17
CA PRO A 204 -9.28 -10.37 1.42
C PRO A 204 -8.30 -9.49 2.22
N ILE A 205 -8.43 -9.52 3.55
CA ILE A 205 -7.61 -8.76 4.51
C ILE A 205 -6.09 -8.85 4.25
N PRO A 206 -5.49 -10.03 3.97
CA PRO A 206 -4.05 -10.12 3.69
C PRO A 206 -3.63 -9.35 2.42
N LEU A 207 -4.51 -9.25 1.42
CA LEU A 207 -4.24 -8.47 0.21
C LEU A 207 -4.36 -6.96 0.50
N LYS A 208 -5.37 -6.54 1.28
CA LYS A 208 -5.49 -5.15 1.74
C LYS A 208 -4.25 -4.68 2.52
N ALA A 209 -3.72 -5.54 3.39
CA ALA A 209 -2.49 -5.26 4.12
C ALA A 209 -1.31 -5.01 3.17
N GLU A 210 -1.09 -5.87 2.16
CA GLU A 210 -0.02 -5.68 1.18
C GLU A 210 -0.23 -4.44 0.29
N LEU A 211 -1.48 -4.08 -0.03
CA LEU A 211 -1.81 -2.83 -0.73
C LEU A 211 -1.40 -1.60 0.10
N LEU A 212 -1.75 -1.55 1.39
CA LEU A 212 -1.36 -0.45 2.29
C LEU A 212 0.16 -0.36 2.48
N LEU A 213 0.86 -1.50 2.58
CA LEU A 213 2.32 -1.52 2.66
C LEU A 213 2.97 -1.01 1.36
N THR A 214 2.39 -1.33 0.20
CA THR A 214 2.85 -0.82 -1.10
C THR A 214 2.60 0.68 -1.22
N LEU A 215 1.43 1.17 -0.78
CA LEU A 215 1.13 2.60 -0.69
C LEU A 215 2.13 3.32 0.22
N ALA A 216 2.52 2.72 1.34
CA ALA A 216 3.51 3.30 2.25
C ALA A 216 4.88 3.45 1.56
N ALA A 217 5.33 2.45 0.80
CA ALA A 217 6.57 2.54 0.02
C ALA A 217 6.50 3.61 -1.09
N LEU A 218 5.32 3.79 -1.69
CA LEU A 218 5.07 4.78 -2.74
C LEU A 218 4.85 6.21 -2.22
N ALA A 219 4.59 6.41 -0.93
CA ALA A 219 4.25 7.72 -0.35
C ALA A 219 5.39 8.33 0.48
N ARG A 220 6.64 8.17 0.03
CA ARG A 220 7.84 8.69 0.73
C ARG A 220 8.29 10.07 0.27
N SER A 221 7.73 10.60 -0.82
CA SER A 221 8.02 11.96 -1.27
C SER A 221 6.93 12.94 -0.81
N PRO A 222 7.27 14.22 -0.53
CA PRO A 222 6.29 15.20 -0.04
C PRO A 222 5.03 15.32 -0.90
N ASN A 223 5.20 15.35 -2.23
CA ASN A 223 4.08 15.48 -3.16
C ASN A 223 3.19 14.23 -3.12
N THR A 224 3.77 13.03 -3.17
CA THR A 224 3.00 11.78 -3.16
C THR A 224 2.30 11.55 -1.83
N ALA A 225 2.94 11.89 -0.71
CA ALA A 225 2.34 11.82 0.61
C ALA A 225 1.16 12.78 0.76
N ALA A 226 1.30 14.03 0.29
CA ALA A 226 0.20 15.00 0.31
C ALA A 226 -0.99 14.52 -0.55
N THR A 227 -0.72 14.03 -1.77
CA THR A 227 -1.74 13.42 -2.63
C THR A 227 -2.41 12.25 -1.93
N LEU A 228 -1.65 11.34 -1.32
CA LEU A 228 -2.21 10.18 -0.64
C LEU A 228 -3.04 10.56 0.59
N TRP A 229 -2.67 11.59 1.36
CA TRP A 229 -3.50 12.11 2.45
C TRP A 229 -4.86 12.59 1.94
N HIS A 230 -4.89 13.34 0.83
CA HIS A 230 -6.14 13.78 0.23
C HIS A 230 -6.96 12.61 -0.32
N SER A 231 -6.33 11.62 -0.96
CA SER A 231 -7.01 10.43 -1.43
C SER A 231 -7.55 9.57 -0.28
N LEU A 232 -6.82 9.43 0.84
CA LEU A 232 -7.29 8.75 2.05
C LEU A 232 -8.54 9.43 2.61
N GLU A 233 -8.52 10.77 2.71
CA GLU A 233 -9.67 11.55 3.16
C GLU A 233 -10.86 11.41 2.20
N ALA A 234 -10.65 11.43 0.89
CA ALA A 234 -11.73 11.23 -0.08
C ALA A 234 -12.32 9.81 -0.02
N SER A 235 -11.45 8.81 0.16
CA SER A 235 -11.85 7.39 0.20
C SER A 235 -12.66 7.01 1.45
N GLN A 236 -12.51 7.77 2.55
CA GLN A 236 -13.10 7.44 3.85
C GLN A 236 -12.77 6.00 4.32
N ILE A 237 -11.63 5.43 3.90
CA ILE A 237 -11.14 4.11 4.35
C ILE A 237 -11.07 4.06 5.89
N LEU A 238 -10.63 5.17 6.49
CA LEU A 238 -10.91 5.49 7.87
C LEU A 238 -12.06 6.49 7.87
N THR A 239 -13.15 6.18 8.56
CA THR A 239 -14.33 7.05 8.64
C THR A 239 -13.96 8.31 9.42
N THR A 240 -13.78 9.44 8.73
CA THR A 240 -13.44 10.72 9.35
C THR A 240 -14.65 11.65 9.48
N VAL A 241 -15.69 11.41 8.68
CA VAL A 241 -16.95 12.15 8.71
C VAL A 241 -18.04 11.27 9.32
N PRO A 242 -18.73 11.72 10.38
CA PRO A 242 -19.86 10.98 10.95
C PRO A 242 -20.98 10.79 9.92
N SER A 243 -21.38 9.55 9.67
CA SER A 243 -22.55 9.27 8.84
C SER A 243 -23.85 9.50 9.63
N ILE A 244 -24.82 10.16 9.00
CA ILE A 244 -26.19 10.34 9.54
C ILE A 244 -27.03 9.06 9.33
N SER A 245 -26.57 8.12 8.49
CA SER A 245 -27.24 6.86 8.25
C SER A 245 -26.91 5.82 9.32
N SER A 246 -27.92 5.10 9.79
CA SER A 246 -27.78 3.93 10.69
C SER A 246 -27.22 2.68 9.98
N TYR A 247 -26.80 2.81 8.72
CA TYR A 247 -26.16 1.74 7.99
C TYR A 247 -24.74 1.54 8.55
N GLN A 248 -24.40 0.28 8.85
CA GLN A 248 -23.17 -0.14 9.50
C GLN A 248 -21.94 0.64 9.01
N PRO A 249 -21.05 1.09 9.92
CA PRO A 249 -19.82 1.74 9.52
C PRO A 249 -19.06 0.83 8.55
N ARG A 250 -18.59 1.38 7.43
CA ARG A 250 -17.70 0.69 6.49
C ARG A 250 -16.30 1.26 6.65
N GLY A 251 -15.28 0.43 6.40
CA GLY A 251 -13.88 0.83 6.47
C GLY A 251 -13.06 -0.01 7.44
N VAL A 252 -11.80 0.37 7.62
CA VAL A 252 -10.81 -0.43 8.34
C VAL A 252 -11.18 -0.65 9.81
N GLN A 253 -11.92 0.29 10.42
CA GLN A 253 -12.39 0.12 11.79
C GLN A 253 -13.39 -1.04 11.93
N THR A 254 -14.30 -1.21 10.97
CA THR A 254 -15.24 -2.33 10.97
C THR A 254 -14.53 -3.64 10.67
N GLU A 255 -13.58 -3.62 9.73
CA GLU A 255 -12.75 -4.79 9.42
C GLU A 255 -11.90 -5.23 10.63
N LEU A 256 -11.39 -4.28 11.42
CA LEU A 256 -10.70 -4.54 12.68
C LEU A 256 -11.62 -5.26 13.69
N GLU A 257 -12.83 -4.73 13.92
CA GLU A 257 -13.71 -5.26 14.96
C GLU A 257 -14.43 -6.56 14.54
N GLU A 258 -14.79 -6.72 13.26
CA GLU A 258 -15.57 -7.88 12.78
C GLU A 258 -14.73 -9.00 12.16
N ILE A 259 -13.62 -8.66 11.50
CA ILE A 259 -12.83 -9.63 10.72
C ILE A 259 -11.51 -9.95 11.42
N GLU A 260 -10.65 -8.96 11.67
CA GLU A 260 -9.34 -9.19 12.31
C GLU A 260 -9.51 -9.72 13.74
N SER A 261 -10.40 -9.12 14.54
CA SER A 261 -10.66 -9.57 15.91
C SER A 261 -11.27 -10.97 15.97
N ARG A 262 -12.08 -11.35 14.98
CA ARG A 262 -12.65 -12.71 14.86
C ARG A 262 -11.59 -13.74 14.44
N ASN A 263 -10.68 -13.34 13.55
CA ASN A 263 -9.60 -14.21 13.07
C ASN A 263 -8.39 -14.26 14.02
N GLU A 264 -8.36 -13.37 15.02
CA GLU A 264 -7.27 -13.22 15.99
C GLU A 264 -5.91 -12.91 15.36
N GLU A 265 -5.94 -12.30 14.17
CA GLU A 265 -4.79 -11.90 13.35
C GLU A 265 -5.02 -10.46 12.86
N PHE A 266 -4.03 -9.58 13.02
CA PHE A 266 -4.17 -8.12 12.80
C PHE A 266 -3.28 -7.52 11.68
N PRO A 267 -3.16 -8.14 10.49
CA PRO A 267 -2.25 -7.67 9.45
C PRO A 267 -2.67 -6.34 8.80
N LEU A 268 -3.97 -6.07 8.64
CA LEU A 268 -4.47 -4.82 8.05
C LEU A 268 -4.27 -3.66 9.00
N THR A 269 -4.59 -3.84 10.29
CA THR A 269 -4.31 -2.82 11.32
C THR A 269 -2.83 -2.47 11.37
N ARG A 270 -1.94 -3.47 11.35
CA ARG A 270 -0.49 -3.25 11.32
C ARG A 270 -0.03 -2.50 10.08
N ALA A 271 -0.55 -2.89 8.91
CA ALA A 271 -0.22 -2.23 7.66
C ALA A 271 -0.69 -0.76 7.63
N LEU A 272 -1.88 -0.47 8.19
CA LEU A 272 -2.38 0.90 8.33
C LEU A 272 -1.53 1.72 9.30
N LEU A 273 -1.14 1.17 10.46
CA LEU A 273 -0.23 1.84 11.39
C LEU A 273 1.12 2.15 10.73
N HIS A 274 1.66 1.23 9.92
CA HIS A 274 2.88 1.45 9.15
C HIS A 274 2.71 2.54 8.09
N LEU A 275 1.60 2.55 7.35
CA LEU A 275 1.30 3.61 6.37
C LEU A 275 1.25 4.99 7.05
N VAL A 276 0.54 5.11 8.17
CA VAL A 276 0.47 6.35 8.94
C VAL A 276 1.84 6.75 9.48
N ASP A 277 2.65 5.80 9.94
CA ASP A 277 4.03 6.03 10.39
C ASP A 277 4.89 6.62 9.27
N VAL A 278 4.81 6.08 8.05
CA VAL A 278 5.54 6.63 6.90
C VAL A 278 5.04 8.02 6.52
N LEU A 279 3.72 8.19 6.39
CA LEU A 279 3.13 9.47 5.98
C LEU A 279 3.40 10.61 6.97
N THR A 280 3.51 10.29 8.26
CA THR A 280 3.81 11.26 9.33
C THR A 280 5.29 11.56 9.51
N ASN A 281 6.18 10.92 8.73
CA ASN A 281 7.56 11.40 8.60
C ASN A 281 7.64 12.71 7.80
N LEU A 282 6.57 13.04 7.09
CA LEU A 282 6.41 14.27 6.33
C LEU A 282 5.31 15.14 6.97
N PRO A 283 5.31 16.47 6.75
CA PRO A 283 4.28 17.34 7.30
C PRO A 283 2.87 16.97 6.83
N VAL A 284 1.97 16.72 7.77
CA VAL A 284 0.56 16.46 7.47
C VAL A 284 -0.09 17.74 6.90
N PRO A 285 -0.89 17.66 5.81
CA PRO A 285 -1.60 18.82 5.28
C PRO A 285 -2.48 19.48 6.35
N ARG A 286 -2.25 20.78 6.62
CA ARG A 286 -2.96 21.50 7.70
C ARG A 286 -4.48 21.56 7.49
N LEU A 287 -4.91 21.61 6.23
CA LEU A 287 -6.32 21.69 5.85
C LEU A 287 -6.89 20.30 5.47
N LEU A 288 -6.30 19.21 5.94
CA LEU A 288 -6.81 17.86 5.69
C LEU A 288 -8.23 17.70 6.23
N GLY A 289 -9.18 17.35 5.36
CA GLY A 289 -10.61 17.24 5.69
C GLY A 289 -11.40 18.56 5.63
N ALA A 290 -10.76 19.67 5.22
CA ALA A 290 -11.44 20.96 5.09
C ALA A 290 -12.63 20.88 4.11
N GLY A 291 -13.74 21.48 4.51
CA GLY A 291 -15.00 21.46 3.76
C GLY A 291 -15.96 20.35 4.18
N SER A 292 -15.47 19.24 4.74
CA SER A 292 -16.30 18.11 5.20
C SER A 292 -16.33 17.96 6.72
N ARG A 293 -15.23 18.30 7.40
CA ARG A 293 -15.09 18.27 8.86
C ARG A 293 -14.14 19.37 9.32
N THR A 294 -13.97 19.52 10.64
CA THR A 294 -12.90 20.34 11.20
C THR A 294 -11.55 19.81 10.70
N PRO A 295 -10.72 20.63 10.03
CA PRO A 295 -9.46 20.17 9.48
C PRO A 295 -8.48 19.70 10.54
N GLY A 296 -7.67 18.70 10.19
CA GLY A 296 -6.59 18.20 11.05
C GLY A 296 -6.50 16.67 11.09
N PHE A 297 -5.63 16.17 11.97
CA PHE A 297 -5.26 14.76 12.07
C PHE A 297 -6.12 13.94 13.05
N ASP A 298 -6.99 14.60 13.82
CA ASP A 298 -7.73 14.00 14.94
C ASP A 298 -8.43 12.66 14.67
N PRO A 299 -9.14 12.44 13.55
CA PRO A 299 -9.79 11.15 13.31
C PRO A 299 -8.81 9.97 13.28
N TYR A 300 -7.62 10.19 12.69
CA TYR A 300 -6.55 9.20 12.63
C TYR A 300 -5.97 8.96 14.03
N LEU A 301 -5.75 10.02 14.81
CA LEU A 301 -5.29 9.91 16.19
C LEU A 301 -6.30 9.15 17.06
N GLN A 302 -7.59 9.45 16.91
CA GLN A 302 -8.66 8.80 17.64
C GLN A 302 -8.73 7.30 17.31
N PHE A 303 -8.59 6.93 16.04
CA PHE A 303 -8.51 5.52 15.66
C PHE A 303 -7.31 4.82 16.31
N ILE A 304 -6.11 5.40 16.20
CA ILE A 304 -4.88 4.83 16.77
C ILE A 304 -5.00 4.66 18.29
N MET A 305 -5.50 5.67 18.99
CA MET A 305 -5.63 5.63 20.44
C MET A 305 -6.79 4.75 20.89
N ASN A 306 -8.01 5.11 20.49
CA ASN A 306 -9.23 4.59 21.12
C ASN A 306 -9.64 3.24 20.53
N SER A 307 -9.48 3.06 19.22
CA SER A 307 -9.88 1.84 18.54
C SER A 307 -8.78 0.78 18.59
N VAL A 308 -7.52 1.16 18.46
CA VAL A 308 -6.39 0.21 18.46
C VAL A 308 -5.71 0.12 19.83
N PHE A 309 -5.03 1.18 20.28
CA PHE A 309 -4.11 1.12 21.42
C PHE A 309 -4.77 0.90 22.79
N LEU A 310 -5.95 1.46 23.05
CA LEU A 310 -6.63 1.23 24.34
C LEU A 310 -7.25 -0.17 24.42
N ARG A 311 -7.59 -0.76 23.27
CA ARG A 311 -8.28 -2.06 23.16
C ARG A 311 -7.36 -3.22 22.81
N PHE A 312 -6.09 -2.98 22.48
CA PHE A 312 -5.18 -4.09 22.09
C PHE A 312 -5.03 -5.15 23.20
N ASN A 313 -5.13 -4.79 24.49
CA ASN A 313 -5.04 -5.78 25.56
C ASN A 313 -6.36 -6.56 25.77
N THR A 314 -7.48 -6.06 25.25
CA THR A 314 -8.80 -6.71 25.39
C THR A 314 -9.06 -7.69 24.24
N ARG A 315 -8.24 -7.69 23.19
CA ARG A 315 -8.36 -8.58 22.04
C ARG A 315 -7.56 -9.87 22.24
N THR A 316 -8.01 -10.95 21.60
CA THR A 316 -7.29 -12.23 21.52
C THR A 316 -6.36 -12.22 20.32
N TYR A 317 -5.24 -12.94 20.44
CA TYR A 317 -4.21 -13.01 19.41
C TYR A 317 -3.77 -14.46 19.26
N LYS A 318 -3.80 -14.95 18.03
CA LYS A 318 -3.30 -16.29 17.70
C LYS A 318 -1.79 -16.38 17.88
N ASN A 319 -1.08 -15.32 17.49
CA ASN A 319 0.35 -15.16 17.77
C ASN A 319 0.55 -14.15 18.90
N PRO A 320 1.05 -14.57 20.08
CA PRO A 320 1.35 -13.65 21.18
C PRO A 320 2.32 -12.52 20.80
N GLY A 321 3.22 -12.75 19.84
CA GLY A 321 4.13 -11.72 19.33
C GLY A 321 3.41 -10.59 18.62
N GLU A 322 2.35 -10.89 17.88
CA GLU A 322 1.60 -9.88 17.10
C GLU A 322 0.95 -8.82 18.00
N LYS A 323 0.50 -9.24 19.19
CA LYS A 323 0.00 -8.32 20.21
C LYS A 323 0.98 -7.18 20.48
N TRP A 324 2.27 -7.51 20.57
CA TRP A 324 3.32 -6.54 20.84
C TRP A 324 3.72 -5.76 19.61
N GLU A 325 3.61 -6.34 18.42
CA GLU A 325 3.81 -5.62 17.15
C GLU A 325 2.75 -4.52 16.96
N VAL A 326 1.47 -4.81 17.25
CA VAL A 326 0.39 -3.81 17.22
C VAL A 326 0.64 -2.71 18.25
N ALA A 327 0.96 -3.08 19.50
CA ALA A 327 1.24 -2.11 20.56
C ALA A 327 2.45 -1.22 20.23
N ASN A 328 3.52 -1.81 19.69
CA ASN A 328 4.72 -1.09 19.27
C ASN A 328 4.42 -0.11 18.14
N GLY A 329 3.63 -0.51 17.14
CA GLY A 329 3.20 0.39 16.06
C GLY A 329 2.46 1.62 16.58
N CYS A 330 1.50 1.42 17.50
CA CYS A 330 0.81 2.54 18.15
C CYS A 330 1.78 3.40 18.97
N LEU A 331 2.57 2.80 19.86
CA LEU A 331 3.49 3.55 20.73
C LEU A 331 4.53 4.34 19.94
N LYS A 332 5.06 3.79 18.85
CA LYS A 332 5.98 4.48 17.95
C LYS A 332 5.36 5.78 17.41
N LEU A 333 4.09 5.74 16.98
CA LEU A 333 3.35 6.91 16.53
C LEU A 333 3.09 7.90 17.66
N LEU A 334 2.63 7.43 18.82
CA LEU A 334 2.35 8.29 19.97
C LEU A 334 3.61 9.04 20.46
N VAL A 335 4.74 8.32 20.58
CA VAL A 335 6.04 8.91 20.92
C VAL A 335 6.46 9.91 19.85
N LYS A 336 6.34 9.56 18.57
CA LYS A 336 6.64 10.48 17.46
C LYS A 336 5.87 11.79 17.59
N PHE A 337 4.55 11.72 17.79
CA PHE A 337 3.71 12.92 17.89
C PHE A 337 4.01 13.78 19.12
N VAL A 338 4.33 13.18 20.26
CA VAL A 338 4.74 13.95 21.45
C VAL A 338 6.12 14.58 21.27
N THR A 339 7.09 13.83 20.72
CA THR A 339 8.47 14.34 20.52
C THR A 339 8.57 15.44 19.48
N GLN A 340 7.68 15.47 18.48
CA GLN A 340 7.63 16.49 17.44
C GLN A 340 6.81 17.72 17.83
N TYR A 341 6.15 17.70 19.00
CA TYR A 341 5.23 18.76 19.40
C TYR A 341 5.89 19.82 20.27
N GLU A 342 5.80 21.07 19.83
CA GLU A 342 6.17 22.26 20.59
C GLU A 342 4.89 23.05 20.92
N PRO A 343 4.58 23.31 22.21
CA PRO A 343 3.37 24.02 22.58
C PRO A 343 3.34 25.47 22.09
N HIS A 344 2.28 25.84 21.40
CA HIS A 344 2.02 27.22 21.00
C HIS A 344 0.73 27.75 21.62
N LEU A 345 0.66 29.07 21.87
CA LEU A 345 -0.54 29.72 22.43
C LEU A 345 -1.79 29.43 21.61
N GLU A 346 -1.66 29.38 20.28
CA GLU A 346 -2.73 29.12 19.33
C GLU A 346 -3.40 27.74 19.53
N ASP A 347 -2.68 26.77 20.08
CA ASP A 347 -3.24 25.43 20.35
C ASP A 347 -4.29 25.46 21.47
N PHE A 348 -4.18 26.42 22.40
CA PHE A 348 -5.07 26.56 23.55
C PHE A 348 -6.26 27.48 23.28
N VAL A 349 -6.06 28.51 22.46
CA VAL A 349 -7.10 29.50 22.14
C VAL A 349 -7.87 29.19 20.85
N GLY A 350 -7.34 28.27 20.04
CA GLY A 350 -7.88 27.92 18.73
C GLY A 350 -7.24 28.75 17.61
N LYS A 351 -6.82 28.06 16.55
CA LYS A 351 -6.25 28.67 15.35
C LYS A 351 -7.29 28.74 14.24
N GLN A 352 -7.49 29.93 13.67
CA GLN A 352 -8.28 30.11 12.45
C GLN A 352 -7.36 30.32 11.25
N VAL A 353 -7.69 29.68 10.13
CA VAL A 353 -6.94 29.76 8.88
C VAL A 353 -7.87 30.19 7.75
N GLU A 354 -7.42 31.11 6.91
CA GLU A 354 -8.14 31.54 5.71
C GLU A 354 -8.14 30.45 4.64
N LEU A 355 -9.31 30.17 4.08
CA LEU A 355 -9.48 29.26 2.96
C LEU A 355 -9.17 29.96 1.63
N GLN A 356 -8.68 29.22 0.65
CA GLN A 356 -8.34 29.74 -0.68
C GLN A 356 -9.54 30.35 -1.44
N GLY A 357 -10.78 30.06 -1.01
CA GLY A 357 -12.02 30.62 -1.57
C GLY A 357 -12.67 31.75 -0.75
N GLY A 358 -11.98 32.26 0.29
CA GLY A 358 -12.52 33.21 1.26
C GLY A 358 -13.26 32.51 2.41
N GLY A 359 -13.13 33.08 3.62
CA GLY A 359 -13.70 32.53 4.86
C GLY A 359 -12.65 31.94 5.81
N LEU A 360 -12.93 32.02 7.11
CA LEU A 360 -12.08 31.51 8.18
C LEU A 360 -12.58 30.12 8.64
N THR A 361 -11.68 29.15 8.75
CA THR A 361 -11.98 27.85 9.35
C THR A 361 -11.12 27.61 10.58
N GLN A 362 -11.72 27.04 11.63
CA GLN A 362 -10.98 26.62 12.81
C GLN A 362 -10.27 25.29 12.51
N VAL A 363 -8.99 25.19 12.81
CA VAL A 363 -8.18 23.99 12.59
C VAL A 363 -7.92 23.31 13.93
N ASN A 364 -8.01 21.98 13.97
CA ASN A 364 -7.69 21.22 15.17
C ASN A 364 -6.20 21.38 15.53
N PRO A 365 -5.86 21.45 16.83
CA PRO A 365 -4.49 21.44 17.28
C PRO A 365 -3.70 20.21 16.77
N PRO A 366 -2.36 20.29 16.76
CA PRO A 366 -1.51 19.15 16.40
C PRO A 366 -1.74 17.91 17.28
N PRO A 367 -1.48 16.68 16.78
CA PRO A 367 -1.75 15.46 17.55
C PRO A 367 -1.00 15.38 18.88
N GLY A 368 0.20 15.97 18.98
CA GLY A 368 0.95 16.01 20.22
C GLY A 368 0.26 16.80 21.34
N PHE A 369 -0.48 17.86 21.01
CA PHE A 369 -1.28 18.61 21.98
C PHE A 369 -2.36 17.72 22.63
N HIS A 370 -3.14 17.03 21.80
CA HIS A 370 -4.18 16.10 22.28
C HIS A 370 -3.60 14.96 23.11
N LEU A 371 -2.43 14.44 22.74
CA LEU A 371 -1.72 13.44 23.53
C LEU A 371 -1.23 13.96 24.87
N MET A 372 -0.67 15.17 24.92
CA MET A 372 -0.23 15.78 26.17
C MET A 372 -1.41 16.00 27.14
N ILE A 373 -2.57 16.42 26.64
CA ILE A 373 -3.80 16.52 27.44
C ILE A 373 -4.27 15.14 27.90
N ALA A 374 -4.28 14.15 27.01
CA ALA A 374 -4.69 12.79 27.34
C ALA A 374 -3.77 12.19 28.41
N LEU A 375 -2.46 12.40 28.33
CA LEU A 375 -1.49 11.92 29.32
C LEU A 375 -1.60 12.68 30.66
N ASN A 376 -1.96 13.96 30.65
CA ASN A 376 -2.07 14.76 31.88
C ASN A 376 -3.44 14.65 32.57
N SER A 377 -4.46 14.15 31.86
CA SER A 377 -5.75 13.80 32.45
C SER A 377 -5.68 12.39 33.03
N LYS A 378 -6.54 12.04 34.00
CA LYS A 378 -6.68 10.65 34.54
C LYS A 378 -7.32 9.72 33.51
N SER A 379 -6.84 9.75 32.28
CA SER A 379 -7.35 9.02 31.14
C SER A 379 -6.97 7.54 31.23
N GLU A 380 -7.67 6.71 30.45
CA GLU A 380 -7.32 5.30 30.32
C GLU A 380 -5.93 5.12 29.69
N LEU A 381 -5.47 6.10 28.90
CA LEU A 381 -4.14 6.10 28.28
C LEU A 381 -3.03 6.10 29.33
N ILE A 382 -3.06 7.02 30.30
CA ILE A 382 -2.03 7.06 31.35
C ILE A 382 -2.12 5.84 32.28
N ARG A 383 -3.31 5.31 32.54
CA ARG A 383 -3.48 4.08 33.33
C ARG A 383 -2.85 2.88 32.65
N LEU A 384 -3.07 2.75 31.35
CA LEU A 384 -2.51 1.67 30.54
C LEU A 384 -0.98 1.75 30.41
N VAL A 385 -0.44 2.94 30.16
CA VAL A 385 1.02 3.17 30.08
C VAL A 385 1.68 3.01 31.45
N GLY A 386 1.07 3.56 32.51
CA GLY A 386 1.58 3.50 33.88
C GLY A 386 1.57 2.08 34.46
N ALA A 387 0.52 1.30 34.18
CA ALA A 387 0.44 -0.11 34.60
C ALA A 387 1.59 -0.94 34.04
N ARG A 388 2.06 -0.64 32.81
CA ARG A 388 3.20 -1.33 32.21
C ARG A 388 4.54 -0.95 32.82
N SER A 389 4.75 0.34 33.07
CA SER A 389 5.98 0.83 33.74
C SER A 389 6.16 0.19 35.12
N LEU A 390 5.05 0.01 35.86
CA LEU A 390 5.05 -0.65 37.17
C LEU A 390 5.27 -2.17 37.06
N SER A 391 4.74 -2.83 36.02
CA SER A 391 4.99 -4.27 35.81
C SER A 391 6.43 -4.57 35.38
N SER A 392 7.11 -3.66 34.68
CA SER A 392 8.53 -3.81 34.33
C SER A 392 9.49 -3.60 35.51
N GLY A 393 9.02 -3.05 36.63
CA GLY A 393 9.81 -2.92 37.86
C GLY A 393 9.80 -4.16 38.77
N LEU A 394 9.01 -5.20 38.44
CA LEU A 394 8.81 -6.38 39.29
C LEU A 394 8.96 -7.72 38.55
N GLY A 395 9.68 -7.77 37.42
CA GLY A 395 10.03 -9.05 36.80
C GLY A 395 10.39 -8.96 35.33
N LEU A 396 11.64 -8.57 35.06
CA LEU A 396 12.52 -9.23 34.09
C LEU A 396 13.85 -9.49 34.80
#